data_AF-A0A9J6GCE3-F1
#
_entry.id   AF-A0A9J6GCE3-F1
#
_cell.length_a   1.000
_cell.length_b   1.000
_cell.length_c   1.000
_cell.angle_alpha   90.00
_cell.angle_beta   90.00
_cell.angle_gamma   90.00
#
_symmetry.space_group_name_H-M   'P 1'
#
loop_
_entity.id
_entity.type
_entity.pdbx_description
1 polymer ?
#
loop_
_entity_poly.entity_id
_entity_poly.type
_entity_poly.pdbx_seq_one_letter_code
_entity_poly.pdbx_strand_id
1 'polypeptide(L)'
;MVVGLAAPWKMPFGYFLNPGLSGEVLKNLLLKAIRYIQECGLTVVAVVCDCLGANVAMAKLIGSCVQVATFEELEPVFMTRRTTVAPSTCFSTPVTT
;
A
#
# COMPACT_ATOMS: atom_id res chain seq x y z
N MET A 1 -2.47 -9.75 6.89
CA MET A 1 -1.34 -10.37 7.63
C MET A 1 -0.35 -9.28 7.97
N VAL A 2 0.35 -9.38 9.10
CA VAL A 2 1.49 -8.51 9.42
C VAL A 2 2.77 -9.32 9.20
N VAL A 3 3.77 -8.70 8.57
CA VAL A 3 5.04 -9.32 8.23
C VAL A 3 6.17 -8.48 8.80
N GLY A 4 7.10 -9.12 9.52
CA GLY A 4 8.27 -8.47 10.04
C GLY A 4 9.26 -8.09 8.94
N LEU A 5 9.62 -6.81 8.86
CA LEU A 5 10.65 -6.33 7.95
C LEU A 5 12.06 -6.44 8.55
N ALA A 6 12.19 -6.22 9.86
CA ALA A 6 13.47 -6.30 10.57
C ALA A 6 13.86 -7.75 10.95
N ALA A 7 12.87 -8.64 11.10
CA ALA A 7 13.07 -10.03 11.48
C ALA A 7 12.04 -10.93 10.77
N PRO A 8 12.38 -12.20 10.45
CA PRO A 8 11.53 -13.08 9.65
C PRO A 8 10.39 -13.67 10.49
N TRP A 9 9.29 -12.95 10.59
CA TRP A 9 8.07 -13.44 11.22
C TRP A 9 6.82 -12.97 10.48
N LYS A 10 5.71 -13.70 10.67
CA LYS A 10 4.41 -13.37 10.09
C LYS A 10 3.30 -13.76 11.05
N MET A 11 2.23 -12.95 11.09
CA MET A 11 1.06 -13.23 11.91
C MET A 11 -0.23 -12.83 11.18
N PRO A 12 -1.25 -13.71 11.12
CA PRO A 12 -2.58 -13.30 10.69
C PRO A 12 -3.14 -12.29 11.70
N PHE A 13 -3.56 -11.12 11.22
CA PHE A 13 -4.01 -10.03 12.08
C PHE A 13 -5.54 -9.93 12.16
N GLY A 14 -6.23 -10.24 11.06
CA GLY A 14 -7.68 -10.21 11.00
C GLY A 14 -8.19 -11.15 9.92
N TYR A 15 -9.29 -11.83 10.23
CA TYR A 15 -10.04 -12.69 9.32
C TYR A 15 -11.51 -12.36 9.45
N PHE A 16 -12.17 -12.05 8.33
CA PHE A 16 -13.56 -11.62 8.30
C PHE A 16 -14.28 -12.41 7.22
N LEU A 17 -15.31 -13.15 7.62
CA LEU A 17 -16.19 -13.80 6.66
C LEU A 17 -17.28 -12.80 6.26
N ASN A 18 -17.27 -12.37 5.01
CA ASN A 18 -18.23 -11.43 4.45
C ASN A 18 -18.52 -11.77 2.98
N PRO A 19 -19.69 -11.38 2.43
CA PRO A 19 -20.02 -11.59 1.02
C PRO A 19 -19.28 -10.63 0.07
N GLY A 20 -18.48 -9.71 0.60
CA GLY A 20 -17.78 -8.66 -0.12
C GLY A 20 -17.50 -7.47 0.79
N LEU A 21 -16.42 -6.72 0.52
CA LEU A 21 -16.05 -5.52 1.26
C LEU A 21 -16.09 -4.30 0.35
N SER A 22 -16.74 -3.23 0.81
CA SER A 22 -16.62 -1.92 0.17
C SER A 22 -15.27 -1.27 0.51
N GLY A 23 -14.86 -0.28 -0.30
CA GLY A 23 -13.65 0.50 -0.04
C GLY A 23 -13.68 1.22 1.31
N GLU A 24 -14.85 1.72 1.73
CA GLU A 24 -15.05 2.40 3.02
C GLU A 24 -14.89 1.43 4.19
N VAL A 25 -15.45 0.22 4.09
CA VAL A 25 -15.30 -0.80 5.14
C VAL A 25 -13.84 -1.22 5.25
N LEU A 26 -13.16 -1.45 4.12
CA LEU A 26 -11.72 -1.74 4.09
C LEU A 26 -10.88 -0.62 4.69
N LYS A 27 -11.18 0.64 4.37
CA LYS A 27 -10.50 1.81 4.98
C LYS A 27 -10.60 1.77 6.50
N ASN A 28 -11.81 1.57 7.02
CA ASN A 28 -12.04 1.57 8.46
C ASN A 28 -11.35 0.39 9.16
N LEU A 29 -11.34 -0.79 8.53
CA LEU A 29 -10.63 -1.96 9.02
C LEU A 29 -9.11 -1.73 9.00
N LEU A 30 -8.58 -1.13 7.94
CA LEU A 30 -7.15 -0.83 7.80
C LEU A 30 -6.68 0.15 8.87
N LEU A 31 -7.41 1.26 9.07
CA LEU A 31 -7.06 2.26 10.09
C LEU A 31 -7.10 1.68 11.51
N LYS A 32 -8.10 0.83 11.81
CA LYS A 32 -8.14 0.11 13.09
C LYS A 32 -6.98 -0.85 13.24
N ALA A 33 -6.64 -1.59 12.18
CA ALA A 33 -5.52 -2.52 12.20
C ALA A 33 -4.20 -1.80 12.48
N ILE A 34 -3.92 -0.69 11.77
CA ILE A 34 -2.73 0.13 11.98
C ILE A 34 -2.66 0.61 13.43
N ARG A 35 -3.77 1.16 13.95
CA ARG A 35 -3.84 1.64 15.33
C ARG A 35 -3.49 0.54 16.34
N TYR A 36 -4.12 -0.63 16.24
CA TYR A 36 -3.86 -1.73 17.17
C TYR A 36 -2.43 -2.28 17.08
N ILE A 37 -1.86 -2.35 15.86
CA ILE A 37 -0.46 -2.73 15.67
C ILE A 37 0.47 -1.72 16.36
N GLN A 38 0.18 -0.42 16.24
CA GLN A 38 0.93 0.64 16.89
C GLN A 38 0.81 0.61 18.42
N GLU A 39 -0.38 0.30 18.95
CA GLU A 39 -0.60 0.09 20.38
C GLU A 39 0.24 -1.08 20.94
N CYS A 40 0.62 -2.06 20.11
CA CYS A 40 1.57 -3.13 20.47
C CYS A 40 3.05 -2.69 20.42
N GLY A 41 3.37 -1.44 20.12
CA GLY A 41 4.74 -0.94 20.00
C GLY A 41 5.41 -1.24 18.65
N LEU A 42 4.65 -1.66 17.64
CA LEU A 42 5.16 -1.90 16.29
C LEU A 42 4.90 -0.71 15.37
N THR A 43 5.79 -0.47 14.41
CA THR A 43 5.60 0.58 13.41
C THR A 43 5.19 -0.04 12.07
N VAL A 44 4.04 0.38 11.54
CA VAL A 44 3.60 0.03 10.18
C VAL A 44 4.25 0.99 9.19
N VAL A 45 5.10 0.48 8.31
CA VAL A 45 5.81 1.29 7.31
C VAL A 45 5.22 1.18 5.90
N ALA A 46 4.50 0.09 5.61
CA ALA A 46 3.92 -0.16 4.31
C ALA A 46 2.65 -1.01 4.43
N VAL A 47 1.71 -0.80 3.52
CA VAL A 47 0.51 -1.61 3.32
C VAL A 47 0.56 -2.16 1.91
N VAL A 48 0.38 -3.47 1.75
CA VAL A 48 0.38 -4.15 0.46
C VAL A 48 -0.99 -4.75 0.21
N CYS A 49 -1.55 -4.50 -0.97
CA CYS A 49 -2.82 -5.06 -1.43
C CYS A 49 -2.73 -5.36 -2.93
N ASP A 50 -3.63 -6.21 -3.43
CA ASP A 50 -3.80 -6.38 -4.87
C ASP A 50 -4.57 -5.18 -5.48
N CYS A 51 -4.72 -5.19 -6.80
CA CYS A 51 -5.44 -4.14 -7.53
C CYS A 51 -6.95 -4.40 -7.62
N LEU A 52 -7.57 -5.16 -6.69
CA LEU A 52 -9.01 -5.35 -6.68
C LEU A 52 -9.72 -3.99 -6.47
N GLY A 53 -10.87 -3.78 -7.11
CA GLY A 53 -11.58 -2.50 -7.08
C GLY A 53 -11.84 -1.93 -5.68
N ALA A 54 -12.10 -2.80 -4.69
CA ALA A 54 -12.30 -2.39 -3.31
C ALA A 54 -11.00 -1.86 -2.64
N ASN A 55 -9.84 -2.44 -2.96
CA ASN A 55 -8.54 -1.99 -2.49
C ASN A 55 -8.12 -0.66 -3.14
N VAL A 56 -8.38 -0.50 -4.44
CA VAL A 56 -8.17 0.77 -5.15
C VAL A 56 -9.07 1.87 -4.58
N ALA A 57 -10.34 1.57 -4.31
CA ALA A 57 -11.27 2.51 -3.68
C ALA A 57 -10.80 2.91 -2.27
N MET A 58 -10.40 1.93 -1.45
CA MET A 58 -9.79 2.18 -0.13
C MET A 58 -8.55 3.07 -0.23
N ALA A 59 -7.64 2.78 -1.16
CA ALA A 59 -6.41 3.56 -1.37
C ALA A 59 -6.72 5.02 -1.71
N LYS A 60 -7.70 5.27 -2.60
CA LYS A 60 -8.16 6.63 -2.90
C LYS A 60 -8.75 7.34 -1.68
N LEU A 61 -9.53 6.63 -0.85
CA LEU A 61 -10.13 7.19 0.36
C LEU A 61 -9.11 7.57 1.44
N ILE A 62 -7.93 6.94 1.47
CA ILE A 62 -6.82 7.32 2.36
C ILE A 62 -5.88 8.36 1.73
N GLY A 63 -6.23 8.90 0.55
CA GLY A 63 -5.46 9.93 -0.14
C GLY A 63 -4.30 9.41 -1.00
N SER A 64 -4.25 8.10 -1.29
CA SER A 64 -3.24 7.54 -2.19
C SER A 64 -3.63 7.74 -3.66
N CYS A 65 -2.63 8.08 -4.48
CA CYS A 65 -2.78 8.15 -5.93
C CYS A 65 -2.50 6.77 -6.55
N VAL A 66 -3.55 6.03 -6.92
CA VAL A 66 -3.40 4.78 -7.66
C VAL A 66 -3.38 5.10 -9.14
N GLN A 67 -2.20 4.99 -9.76
CA GLN A 67 -2.03 5.13 -11.20
C GLN A 67 -2.13 3.76 -11.86
N VAL A 68 -2.84 3.69 -12.98
CA VAL A 68 -2.80 2.51 -13.86
C VAL A 68 -1.56 2.70 -14.71
N ALA A 69 -0.49 1.98 -14.38
CA ALA A 69 0.68 1.92 -15.24
C ALA A 69 0.47 0.84 -16.29
N THR A 70 0.73 1.19 -17.55
CA THR A 70 0.79 0.20 -18.63
C THR A 70 2.08 -0.62 -18.47
N PHE A 71 2.13 -1.88 -18.92
CA PHE A 71 3.33 -2.72 -18.76
C PHE A 71 4.60 -2.09 -19.37
N GLU A 72 4.41 -1.23 -20.37
CA GLU A 72 5.44 -0.45 -21.06
C GLU A 72 6.01 0.68 -20.20
N GLU A 73 5.29 1.13 -19.17
CA GLU A 73 5.68 2.22 -18.25
C GLU A 73 6.34 1.68 -16.98
N LEU A 74 6.26 0.37 -16.73
CA LEU A 74 6.90 -0.28 -15.60
C LEU A 74 8.33 -0.62 -15.99
N GLU A 75 9.29 0.26 -15.69
CA GLU A 75 10.70 -0.10 -15.70
C GLU A 75 10.99 -1.06 -14.54
N PRO A 76 11.31 -2.34 -14.77
CA PRO A 76 11.70 -3.23 -13.69
C PRO A 76 13.10 -2.84 -13.24
N VAL A 77 13.20 -1.92 -12.27
CA VAL A 77 14.47 -1.58 -11.65
C VAL A 77 14.89 -2.76 -10.75
N PHE A 78 15.68 -3.67 -11.32
CA PHE A 78 16.39 -4.68 -10.56
C PHE A 78 17.54 -4.00 -9.80
N MET A 79 17.29 -3.56 -8.57
CA MET A 79 18.36 -3.10 -7.67
C MET A 79 19.26 -4.28 -7.27
N THR A 80 20.31 -4.54 -8.04
CA THR A 80 21.51 -5.21 -7.50
C THR A 80 22.21 -4.25 -6.52
N ARG A 81 22.67 -4.80 -5.40
CA ARG A 81 23.24 -4.06 -4.25
C ARG A 81 24.20 -2.93 -4.66
N ARG A 82 23.86 -1.71 -4.24
CA ARG A 82 24.62 -0.44 -4.23
C ARG A 82 24.58 0.42 -5.52
N THR A 83 23.52 1.20 -5.64
CA THR A 83 23.64 2.60 -6.09
C THR A 83 22.52 3.44 -5.46
N THR A 84 22.89 4.50 -4.74
CA THR A 84 21.97 5.54 -4.29
C THR A 84 21.37 6.23 -5.51
N VAL A 85 20.08 6.01 -5.76
CA VAL A 85 19.31 6.81 -6.71
C VAL A 85 18.51 7.83 -5.89
N ALA A 86 18.71 9.11 -6.20
CA ALA A 86 17.99 10.22 -5.58
C ALA A 86 16.48 10.09 -5.82
N PRO A 87 15.62 10.54 -4.88
CA PRO A 87 14.17 10.47 -5.07
C PRO A 87 13.78 11.37 -6.24
N SER A 88 13.23 10.77 -7.30
CA SER A 88 12.56 11.51 -8.36
C SER A 88 11.34 12.21 -7.75
N THR A 89 11.43 13.53 -7.61
CA THR A 89 10.34 14.39 -7.21
C THR A 89 9.24 14.33 -8.27
N CYS A 90 7.99 14.23 -7.82
CA CYS A 90 6.81 14.31 -8.67
C CYS A 90 6.81 15.66 -9.43
N PHE A 91 7.13 15.62 -10.73
CA PHE A 91 6.91 16.73 -11.63
C PHE A 91 5.56 16.52 -12.32
N SER A 92 4.54 17.24 -11.86
CA SER A 92 3.31 17.44 -12.62
C SER A 92 3.61 18.37 -13.79
N THR A 93 3.59 17.86 -15.02
CA THR A 93 3.53 18.73 -16.21
C THR A 93 2.11 19.27 -16.38
N PRO A 94 1.92 20.58 -16.64
CA PRO A 94 0.61 21.13 -16.95
C PRO A 94 0.21 20.70 -18.37
N VAL A 95 -0.97 20.13 -18.52
CA VAL A 95 -1.58 19.88 -19.84
C VAL A 95 -1.98 21.23 -20.42
N THR A 96 -1.35 21.61 -21.53
CA THR A 96 -1.74 22.77 -22.34
C THR A 96 -2.55 22.26 -23.53
N THR A 97 -3.83 22.65 -23.59
CA THR A 97 -4.60 22.95 -24.82
C THR A 97 -5.81 23.77 -24.42
#